data_AF-A0A914GDS1-F1
#
_entry.id   AF-A0A914GDS1-F1
#
_cell.length_a   1.000
_cell.length_b   1.000
_cell.length_c   1.000
_cell.angle_alpha   90.00
_cell.angle_beta   90.00
_cell.angle_gamma   90.00
#
_symmetry.space_group_name_H-M   'P 1'
#
loop_
_entity.id
_entity.type
_entity.pdbx_description
1 polymer ?
#
loop_
_entity_poly.entity_id
_entity_poly.type
_entity_poly.pdbx_seq_one_letter_code
_entity_poly.pdbx_strand_id
1 'polypeptide(L)'
;MTVEATKRYLIYSPPSVLTVHLKRFEQVPMNTWGNRMRTRKIRGHVEFPFVLNMAPFCSRIGQRVRQGQQEVIYSLYGIVSHSGDLGGGHYVAYVKSRNKVEELKQFMEAGMKPDRLCQTMEKLNNETEQQEQQLKASALSKEEILQKLDENATWYYASDSHVRQINVNEVKNAEAYILFYERII
;
A
#
# COMPACT_ATOMS: atom_id res chain seq x y z
N MET A 1 -1.22 -44.61 -11.82
CA MET A 1 -1.83 -44.08 -10.57
C MET A 1 -1.49 -42.61 -10.48
N THR A 2 -2.48 -41.72 -10.41
CA THR A 2 -2.26 -40.31 -10.08
C THR A 2 -2.36 -40.16 -8.57
N VAL A 3 -1.36 -39.55 -7.93
CA VAL A 3 -1.38 -39.22 -6.50
C VAL A 3 -1.81 -37.77 -6.32
N GLU A 4 -2.63 -37.50 -5.31
CA GLU A 4 -3.04 -36.15 -4.97
C GLU A 4 -1.97 -35.46 -4.13
N ALA A 5 -1.70 -34.19 -4.43
CA ALA A 5 -0.77 -33.34 -3.70
C ALA A 5 -1.35 -31.95 -3.49
N THR A 6 -1.14 -31.38 -2.30
CA THR A 6 -1.62 -30.04 -1.95
C THR A 6 -0.48 -29.03 -2.00
N LYS A 7 -0.69 -27.92 -2.72
CA LYS A 7 0.27 -26.81 -2.81
C LYS A 7 -0.24 -25.59 -2.04
N ARG A 8 0.64 -24.94 -1.29
CA ARG A 8 0.38 -23.66 -0.60
C ARG A 8 1.50 -22.68 -0.91
N TYR A 9 1.16 -21.42 -1.11
CA TYR A 9 2.12 -20.31 -1.25
C TYR A 9 2.11 -19.46 0.02
N LEU A 10 3.30 -19.08 0.48
CA LEU A 10 3.52 -18.20 1.62
C LEU A 10 4.60 -17.18 1.26
N ILE A 11 4.55 -16.00 1.87
CA ILE A 11 5.56 -14.96 1.66
C ILE A 11 6.76 -15.26 2.55
N TYR A 12 7.92 -15.52 1.94
CA TYR A 12 9.15 -15.77 2.67
C TYR A 12 9.82 -14.48 3.17
N SER A 13 9.76 -13.40 2.40
CA SER A 13 10.37 -12.12 2.78
C SER A 13 9.43 -10.98 2.37
N PRO A 14 8.62 -10.45 3.31
CA PRO A 14 7.71 -9.35 3.02
C PRO A 14 8.50 -8.08 2.63
N PRO A 15 8.15 -7.43 1.51
CA PRO A 15 8.89 -6.27 1.00
C PRO A 15 8.63 -5.00 1.83
N SER A 16 9.49 -3.98 1.72
CA SER A 16 9.20 -2.68 2.36
C SER A 16 8.05 -1.95 1.67
N VAL A 17 7.87 -2.19 0.37
CA VAL A 17 6.73 -1.72 -0.42
C VAL A 17 6.06 -2.93 -1.06
N LEU A 18 4.82 -3.19 -0.66
CA LEU A 18 4.01 -4.27 -1.20
C LEU A 18 3.16 -3.72 -2.34
N THR A 19 3.26 -4.36 -3.51
CA THR A 19 2.41 -4.09 -4.67
C THR A 19 1.46 -5.26 -4.85
N VAL A 20 0.16 -5.01 -4.77
CA VAL A 20 -0.89 -6.01 -4.98
C VAL A 20 -1.55 -5.74 -6.31
N HIS A 21 -1.44 -6.69 -7.25
CA HIS A 21 -2.09 -6.62 -8.55
C HIS A 21 -3.34 -7.49 -8.55
N LEU A 22 -4.50 -6.86 -8.72
CA LEU A 22 -5.76 -7.58 -8.89
C LEU A 22 -5.86 -8.05 -10.35
N LYS A 23 -5.80 -9.37 -10.58
CA LYS A 23 -5.90 -9.96 -11.93
C LYS A 23 -7.31 -9.79 -12.48
N ARG A 24 -7.58 -8.63 -13.08
CA ARG A 24 -8.89 -8.25 -13.63
C ARG A 24 -9.13 -8.73 -15.05
N PHE A 25 -8.26 -9.52 -15.65
CA PHE A 25 -8.48 -10.06 -16.99
C PHE A 25 -8.41 -11.58 -16.99
N GLU A 26 -9.41 -12.19 -17.60
CA GLU A 26 -9.55 -13.63 -17.73
C GLU A 26 -9.80 -14.02 -19.18
N GLN A 27 -9.41 -15.25 -19.51
CA GLN A 27 -9.73 -15.89 -20.77
C GLN A 27 -10.91 -16.83 -20.54
N VAL A 28 -12.01 -16.59 -21.24
CA VAL A 28 -13.23 -17.40 -21.18
C VAL A 28 -13.42 -18.16 -22.50
N PRO A 29 -13.87 -19.42 -22.46
CA PRO A 29 -14.19 -20.16 -23.68
C PRO A 29 -15.28 -19.45 -24.48
N MET A 30 -15.14 -19.44 -25.80
CA MET A 30 -16.22 -18.99 -26.68
C MET A 30 -17.20 -20.14 -26.90
N ASN A 31 -18.50 -19.86 -26.87
CA ASN A 31 -19.58 -20.84 -27.06
C ASN A 31 -19.79 -21.26 -28.54
N THR A 32 -18.77 -21.08 -29.39
CA THR A 32 -18.81 -21.39 -30.82
C THR A 32 -17.93 -22.60 -31.10
N TRP A 33 -18.25 -23.37 -32.15
CA TRP A 33 -17.49 -24.57 -32.55
C TRP A 33 -16.01 -24.24 -32.79
N GLY A 34 -15.13 -24.70 -31.88
CA GLY A 34 -13.67 -24.51 -31.92
C GLY A 34 -13.07 -24.05 -30.58
N ASN A 35 -11.80 -24.37 -30.34
CA ASN A 35 -11.05 -24.01 -29.12
C ASN A 35 -10.67 -22.52 -29.04
N ARG A 36 -11.58 -21.60 -29.40
CA ARG A 36 -11.33 -20.16 -29.34
C ARG A 36 -11.61 -19.63 -27.93
N MET A 37 -10.68 -18.82 -27.42
CA MET A 37 -10.80 -18.13 -26.14
C MET A 37 -11.06 -16.64 -26.38
N ARG A 38 -11.96 -16.05 -25.61
CA ARG A 38 -12.17 -14.59 -25.57
C ARG A 38 -11.63 -14.03 -24.27
N THR A 39 -11.07 -12.83 -24.29
CA THR A 39 -10.67 -12.12 -23.07
C THR A 39 -11.79 -11.23 -22.55
N ARG A 40 -11.98 -11.19 -21.23
CA ARG A 40 -12.95 -10.32 -20.56
C ARG A 40 -12.33 -9.64 -19.35
N LYS A 41 -12.74 -8.40 -19.07
CA LYS A 41 -12.44 -7.73 -17.80
C LYS A 41 -13.41 -8.19 -16.71
N ILE A 42 -12.88 -8.65 -15.58
CA ILE A 42 -13.60 -8.87 -14.33
C ILE A 42 -13.85 -7.49 -13.71
N ARG A 43 -15.08 -7.02 -13.85
CA ARG A 43 -15.55 -5.74 -13.32
C ARG A 43 -16.03 -5.89 -11.89
N GLY A 44 -16.05 -4.78 -11.16
CA GLY A 44 -16.67 -4.70 -9.85
C GLY A 44 -15.69 -4.32 -8.75
N HIS A 45 -16.26 -3.80 -7.66
CA HIS A 45 -15.49 -3.36 -6.51
C HIS A 45 -14.92 -4.57 -5.77
N VAL A 46 -13.64 -4.47 -5.42
CA VAL A 46 -12.98 -5.39 -4.50
C VAL A 46 -12.64 -4.54 -3.30
N GLU A 47 -13.21 -4.87 -2.14
CA GLU A 47 -12.90 -4.17 -0.91
C GLU A 47 -11.42 -4.38 -0.56
N PHE A 48 -10.76 -3.29 -0.17
CA PHE A 48 -9.36 -3.32 0.27
C PHE A 48 -9.21 -2.51 1.55
N PRO A 49 -8.39 -2.99 2.51
CA PRO A 49 -8.19 -2.27 3.75
C PRO A 49 -7.14 -1.17 3.57
N PHE A 50 -7.30 -0.07 4.32
CA PHE A 50 -6.28 0.98 4.39
C PHE A 50 -5.07 0.50 5.21
N VAL A 51 -5.31 -0.33 6.22
CA VAL A 51 -4.29 -1.00 7.04
C VAL A 51 -4.36 -2.51 6.81
N LEU A 52 -3.27 -3.09 6.30
CA LEU A 52 -3.22 -4.51 5.94
C LEU A 52 -2.23 -5.27 6.85
N ASN A 53 -2.74 -6.23 7.62
CA ASN A 53 -1.88 -7.18 8.33
C ASN A 53 -1.52 -8.37 7.43
N MET A 54 -0.26 -8.44 7.03
CA MET A 54 0.28 -9.50 6.18
C MET A 54 0.80 -10.73 6.94
N ALA A 55 0.85 -10.69 8.28
CA ALA A 55 1.40 -11.78 9.08
C ALA A 55 0.78 -13.16 8.77
N PRO A 56 -0.55 -13.30 8.58
CA PRO A 56 -1.17 -14.60 8.27
C PRO A 56 -0.71 -15.22 6.95
N PHE A 57 -0.16 -14.42 6.04
CA PHE A 57 0.29 -14.86 4.71
C PHE A 57 1.80 -15.08 4.63
N CYS A 58 2.54 -14.79 5.71
CA CYS A 58 4.00 -14.94 5.76
C CYS A 58 4.41 -16.33 6.29
N SER A 59 5.59 -16.77 5.87
CA SER A 59 6.21 -17.98 6.39
C SER A 59 6.72 -17.76 7.82
N ARG A 60 6.56 -18.75 8.70
CA ARG A 60 7.09 -18.73 10.08
C ARG A 60 8.62 -18.67 10.13
N ILE A 61 9.28 -19.16 9.08
CA ILE A 61 10.74 -19.10 8.90
C ILE A 61 11.15 -17.96 7.96
N GLY A 62 10.22 -17.05 7.67
CA GLY A 62 10.43 -15.95 6.75
C GLY A 62 11.46 -14.95 7.27
N GLN A 63 12.20 -14.34 6.35
CA GLN A 63 13.07 -13.21 6.64
C GLN A 63 12.24 -11.95 6.92
N ARG A 64 12.83 -10.97 7.59
CA ARG A 64 12.19 -9.66 7.90
C ARG A 64 10.89 -9.77 8.72
N VAL A 65 10.62 -10.93 9.32
CA VAL A 65 9.59 -11.16 10.34
C VAL A 65 10.33 -11.72 11.56
N ARG A 66 10.27 -11.03 12.70
CA ARG A 66 10.95 -11.49 13.92
C ARG A 66 10.27 -12.77 14.43
N GLN A 67 11.02 -13.66 15.07
CA GLN A 67 10.42 -14.83 15.73
C GLN A 67 9.39 -14.37 16.77
N GLY A 68 8.16 -14.88 16.67
CA GLY A 68 7.05 -14.47 17.53
C GLY A 68 6.33 -13.17 17.10
N GLN A 69 6.74 -12.52 16.01
CA GLN A 69 6.04 -11.36 15.46
C GLN A 69 4.67 -11.78 14.92
N GLN A 70 3.60 -11.27 15.52
CA GLN A 70 2.23 -11.60 15.15
C GLN A 70 1.63 -10.64 14.11
N GLU A 71 2.35 -9.55 13.80
CA GLU A 71 1.86 -8.45 12.99
C GLU A 71 2.91 -8.03 11.95
N VAL A 72 2.53 -7.96 10.69
CA VAL A 72 3.35 -7.40 9.60
C VAL A 72 2.48 -6.39 8.90
N ILE A 73 2.51 -5.15 9.35
CA ILE A 73 1.48 -4.16 9.02
C ILE A 73 1.95 -3.25 7.89
N TYR A 74 1.04 -3.01 6.95
CA TYR A 74 1.21 -2.05 5.88
C TYR A 74 0.10 -1.01 5.88
N SER A 75 0.41 0.21 5.45
CA SER A 75 -0.58 1.26 5.16
C SER A 75 -0.68 1.49 3.65
N LEU A 76 -1.91 1.61 3.15
CA LEU A 76 -2.22 1.93 1.77
C LEU A 76 -1.84 3.39 1.50
N TYR A 77 -1.06 3.61 0.45
CA TYR A 77 -0.70 4.97 0.03
C TYR A 77 -0.96 5.24 -1.46
N GLY A 78 -1.26 4.21 -2.25
CA GLY A 78 -1.49 4.38 -3.68
C GLY A 78 -2.46 3.34 -4.25
N ILE A 79 -3.31 3.77 -5.18
CA ILE A 79 -4.19 2.91 -5.96
C ILE A 79 -4.07 3.32 -7.42
N VAL A 80 -3.95 2.34 -8.31
CA VAL A 80 -4.17 2.53 -9.74
C VAL A 80 -5.51 1.94 -10.09
N SER A 81 -6.37 2.68 -10.76
CA SER A 81 -7.58 2.15 -11.39
C SER A 81 -7.42 2.14 -12.89
N HIS A 82 -7.95 1.10 -13.53
CA HIS A 82 -7.98 0.95 -14.98
C HIS A 82 -9.43 0.96 -15.43
N SER A 83 -9.78 1.86 -16.34
CA SER A 83 -11.05 1.86 -17.07
C SER A 83 -10.83 1.32 -18.48
N GLY A 84 -11.84 0.73 -19.12
CA GLY A 84 -11.69 0.07 -20.42
C GLY A 84 -11.45 -1.44 -20.31
N ASP A 85 -11.01 -2.06 -21.41
CA ASP A 85 -10.87 -3.51 -21.58
C ASP A 85 -9.42 -3.88 -21.94
N LEU A 86 -9.15 -5.15 -22.28
CA LEU A 86 -7.77 -5.61 -22.53
C LEU A 86 -7.13 -4.94 -23.76
N GLY A 87 -7.95 -4.54 -24.75
CA GLY A 87 -7.49 -3.90 -25.98
C GLY A 87 -7.14 -2.41 -25.81
N GLY A 88 -7.45 -1.81 -24.67
CA GLY A 88 -7.21 -0.40 -24.41
C GLY A 88 -8.08 0.15 -23.30
N GLY A 89 -7.63 1.25 -22.71
CA GLY A 89 -8.27 1.84 -21.56
C GLY A 89 -7.55 3.09 -21.07
N HIS A 90 -7.95 3.54 -19.89
CA HIS A 90 -7.37 4.71 -19.24
C HIS A 90 -7.02 4.42 -17.79
N TYR A 91 -5.82 4.83 -17.38
CA TYR A 91 -5.29 4.62 -16.05
C TYR A 91 -5.33 5.91 -15.24
N VAL A 92 -5.77 5.79 -14.00
CA VAL A 92 -5.83 6.91 -13.05
C VAL A 92 -5.26 6.47 -11.71
N ALA A 93 -4.68 7.40 -10.97
CA ALA A 93 -4.05 7.14 -9.69
C ALA A 93 -4.77 7.86 -8.55
N TYR A 94 -4.92 7.16 -7.42
CA TYR A 94 -5.33 7.72 -6.14
C TYR A 94 -4.11 7.66 -5.23
N VAL A 95 -3.61 8.79 -4.76
CA VAL A 95 -2.36 8.87 -4.01
C VAL A 95 -2.58 9.58 -2.69
N LYS A 96 -2.11 8.97 -1.62
CA LYS A 96 -2.10 9.54 -0.28
C LYS A 96 -0.95 10.53 -0.17
N SER A 97 -1.25 11.75 0.25
CA SER A 97 -0.21 12.68 0.68
C SER A 97 0.47 12.12 1.91
N ARG A 98 1.80 12.09 1.88
CA ARG A 98 2.55 11.95 3.12
C ARG A 98 2.31 13.20 3.95
N ASN A 99 2.25 13.02 5.27
CA ASN A 99 2.26 14.15 6.18
C ASN A 99 3.51 14.98 5.89
N LYS A 100 3.36 16.31 5.93
CA LYS A 100 4.52 17.19 5.88
C LYS A 100 5.36 16.87 7.11
N VAL A 101 6.46 16.20 6.87
CA VAL A 101 7.53 16.04 7.84
C VAL A 101 8.31 17.35 7.71
N GLU A 102 8.01 18.30 8.60
CA GLU A 102 8.65 19.63 8.58
C GLU A 102 10.17 19.46 8.73
N GLU A 103 10.60 18.39 9.39
CA GLU A 103 11.97 17.90 9.50
C GLU A 103 12.57 17.51 8.14
N LEU A 104 11.79 16.91 7.24
CA LEU A 104 12.23 16.46 5.91
C LEU A 104 12.37 17.65 4.96
N LYS A 105 11.53 18.67 5.16
CA LYS A 105 11.65 19.98 4.51
C LYS A 105 12.92 20.69 4.96
N GLN A 106 13.16 20.75 6.28
CA GLN A 106 14.40 21.27 6.86
C GLN A 106 15.62 20.47 6.41
N PHE A 107 15.52 19.13 6.27
CA PHE A 107 16.58 18.27 5.75
C PHE A 107 16.88 18.56 4.28
N MET A 108 15.87 18.69 3.43
CA MET A 108 16.08 19.04 2.02
C MET A 108 16.67 20.44 1.86
N GLU A 109 16.25 21.40 2.69
CA GLU A 109 16.81 22.75 2.76
C GLU A 109 18.25 22.75 3.30
N ALA A 110 18.55 21.92 4.30
CA ALA A 110 19.89 21.74 4.86
C ALA A 110 20.83 20.95 3.92
N GLY A 111 20.30 20.05 3.09
CA GLY A 111 21.04 19.31 2.07
C GLY A 111 21.66 20.20 0.98
N MET A 112 21.15 21.43 0.81
CA MET A 112 21.81 22.46 -0.01
C MET A 112 23.05 23.08 0.67
N LYS A 113 23.35 22.76 1.93
CA LYS A 113 24.49 23.30 2.71
C LYS A 113 25.13 22.21 3.61
N PRO A 114 26.21 21.56 3.17
CA PRO A 114 26.73 20.33 3.79
C PRO A 114 27.10 20.45 5.29
N ASP A 115 27.56 21.61 5.75
CA ASP A 115 28.02 21.80 7.13
C ASP A 115 26.89 21.73 8.19
N ARG A 116 25.62 21.89 7.78
CA ARG A 116 24.48 21.88 8.70
C ARG A 116 23.74 20.53 8.77
N LEU A 117 24.10 19.58 7.90
CA LEU A 117 23.39 18.30 7.81
C LEU A 117 23.52 17.45 9.09
N CYS A 118 24.73 17.30 9.63
CA CYS A 118 24.96 16.47 10.81
C CYS A 118 24.25 17.00 12.07
N GLN A 119 24.32 18.31 12.32
CA GLN A 119 23.65 18.95 13.46
C GLN A 119 22.12 18.85 13.34
N THR A 120 21.59 19.01 12.12
CA THR A 120 20.15 18.85 11.88
C THR A 120 19.75 17.40 12.13
N MET A 121 20.50 16.42 11.61
CA MET A 121 20.21 14.99 11.80
C MET A 121 20.21 14.56 13.28
N GLU A 122 21.16 15.02 14.10
CA GLU A 122 21.16 14.73 15.53
C GLU A 122 19.95 15.32 16.25
N LYS A 123 19.54 16.54 15.89
CA LYS A 123 18.38 17.19 16.49
C LYS A 123 17.07 16.48 16.16
N LEU A 124 16.90 16.07 14.89
CA LEU A 124 15.73 15.32 14.43
C LEU A 124 15.62 13.96 15.10
N ASN A 125 16.75 13.27 15.30
CA ASN A 125 16.76 11.97 15.96
C ASN A 125 16.27 12.08 17.42
N ASN A 126 16.74 13.11 18.14
CA ASN A 126 16.33 13.35 19.53
C ASN A 126 14.84 13.75 19.66
N GLU A 127 14.31 14.56 18.73
CA GLU A 127 12.90 14.98 18.73
C GLU A 127 11.96 13.81 18.39
N THR A 128 12.38 12.93 17.47
CA THR A 128 11.63 11.72 17.08
C THR A 128 11.56 10.71 18.24
N GLU A 129 12.65 10.51 18.97
CA GLU A 129 12.71 9.62 20.15
C GLU A 129 11.78 10.11 21.28
N GLN A 130 11.67 11.42 21.48
CA GLN A 130 10.78 12.02 22.46
C GLN A 130 9.30 11.87 22.07
N GLN A 131 8.95 12.07 20.80
CA GLN A 131 7.58 11.86 20.31
C GLN A 131 7.15 10.39 20.42
N GLU A 132 8.03 9.44 20.07
CA GLU A 132 7.75 8.01 20.24
C GLU A 132 7.47 7.62 21.70
N GLN A 133 8.19 8.21 22.65
CA GLN A 133 7.97 7.97 24.09
C GLN A 133 6.64 8.54 24.57
N GLN A 134 6.20 9.68 24.03
CA GLN A 134 4.92 10.31 24.37
C GLN A 134 3.73 9.53 23.78
N LEU A 135 3.84 9.03 22.55
CA LEU A 135 2.81 8.20 21.90
C LEU A 135 2.63 6.82 22.57
N LYS A 136 3.71 6.26 23.14
CA LYS A 136 3.64 5.00 23.93
C LYS A 136 2.89 5.14 25.25
N ALA A 137 2.70 6.37 25.76
CA ALA A 137 2.01 6.63 27.02
C ALA A 137 0.48 6.80 26.87
N SER A 138 -0.03 7.06 25.66
CA SER A 138 -1.47 7.14 25.40
C SER A 138 -2.05 5.78 25.03
N ALA A 139 -2.90 5.22 25.89
CA ALA A 139 -3.49 3.88 25.79
C ALA A 139 -4.57 3.73 24.70
N LEU A 140 -4.26 4.07 23.45
CA LEU A 140 -5.01 3.65 22.26
C LEU A 140 -4.29 2.46 21.63
N SER A 141 -5.03 1.50 21.07
CA SER A 141 -4.40 0.40 20.36
C SER A 141 -3.61 0.96 19.18
N LYS A 142 -2.45 0.35 18.87
CA LYS A 142 -1.60 0.79 17.77
C LYS A 142 -2.37 0.86 16.44
N GLU A 143 -3.33 -0.02 16.26
CA GLU A 143 -4.24 -0.09 15.12
C GLU A 143 -5.16 1.15 15.06
N GLU A 144 -5.74 1.57 16.19
CA GLU A 144 -6.60 2.77 16.26
C GLU A 144 -5.84 4.05 15.94
N ILE A 145 -4.56 4.15 16.35
CA ILE A 145 -3.71 5.29 16.02
C ILE A 145 -3.42 5.34 14.53
N LEU A 146 -3.05 4.20 13.93
CA LEU A 146 -2.78 4.10 12.50
C LEU A 146 -4.03 4.36 11.66
N GLN A 147 -5.19 3.89 12.12
CA GLN A 147 -6.46 4.14 11.46
C GLN A 147 -6.86 5.63 11.51
N LYS A 148 -6.67 6.29 12.66
CA LYS A 148 -6.90 7.75 12.78
C LYS A 148 -5.91 8.58 11.95
N LEU A 149 -4.66 8.13 11.84
CA LEU A 149 -3.67 8.78 10.96
C LEU A 149 -4.05 8.64 9.49
N ASP A 150 -4.64 7.51 9.10
CA ASP A 150 -5.13 7.28 7.73
C ASP A 150 -6.42 8.07 7.43
N GLU A 151 -7.30 8.27 8.42
CA GLU A 151 -8.52 9.09 8.27
C GLU A 151 -8.23 10.56 8.04
N ASN A 152 -7.18 11.10 8.66
CA ASN A 152 -6.75 12.49 8.49
C ASN A 152 -5.85 12.70 7.25
N ALA A 153 -5.54 11.63 6.51
CA ALA A 153 -4.66 11.73 5.36
C ALA A 153 -5.35 12.46 4.20
N THR A 154 -4.61 13.36 3.56
CA THR A 154 -5.08 14.05 2.35
C THR A 154 -4.86 13.13 1.15
N TRP A 155 -5.89 12.89 0.36
CA TRP A 155 -5.82 12.08 -0.85
C TRP A 155 -5.96 12.93 -2.11
N TYR A 156 -5.29 12.50 -3.18
CA TYR A 156 -5.36 13.11 -4.49
C TYR A 156 -5.76 12.10 -5.55
N TYR A 157 -6.63 12.51 -6.45
CA TYR A 157 -6.92 11.83 -7.71
C TYR A 157 -6.05 12.47 -8.80
N ALA A 158 -5.35 11.64 -9.58
CA ALA A 158 -4.51 12.06 -10.69
C ALA A 158 -4.91 11.30 -11.95
N SER A 159 -5.26 12.04 -12.99
CA SER A 159 -5.54 11.57 -14.35
C SER A 159 -4.74 12.43 -15.32
N ASP A 160 -3.59 11.94 -15.77
CA ASP A 160 -2.63 12.65 -16.61
C ASP A 160 -2.27 14.04 -16.03
N SER A 161 -2.62 15.11 -16.73
CA SER A 161 -2.39 16.50 -16.31
C SER A 161 -3.39 17.03 -15.29
N HIS A 162 -4.44 16.27 -14.97
CA HIS A 162 -5.47 16.68 -14.02
C HIS A 162 -5.26 16.03 -12.66
N VAL A 163 -4.91 16.85 -11.66
CA VAL A 163 -4.75 16.42 -10.27
C VAL A 163 -5.70 17.23 -9.39
N ARG A 164 -6.46 16.55 -8.52
CA ARG A 164 -7.35 17.18 -7.55
C ARG A 164 -7.35 16.47 -6.21
N GLN A 165 -7.57 17.21 -5.14
CA GLN A 165 -7.81 16.63 -3.83
C GLN A 165 -9.16 15.90 -3.81
N ILE A 166 -9.22 14.77 -3.12
CA ILE A 166 -10.41 13.92 -3.00
C ILE A 166 -10.66 13.51 -1.55
N ASN A 167 -11.89 13.10 -1.27
CA ASN A 167 -12.24 12.54 0.04
C ASN A 167 -11.92 11.03 0.10
N VAL A 168 -11.80 10.52 1.32
CA VAL A 168 -11.49 9.10 1.58
C VAL A 168 -12.57 8.15 1.04
N ASN A 169 -13.83 8.59 0.98
CA ASN A 169 -14.92 7.76 0.45
C ASN A 169 -14.76 7.50 -1.05
N GLU A 170 -14.24 8.46 -1.81
CA GLU A 170 -13.94 8.27 -3.23
C GLU A 170 -12.82 7.25 -3.41
N VAL A 171 -11.80 7.30 -2.57
CA VAL A 171 -10.69 6.33 -2.53
C VAL A 171 -11.23 4.93 -2.22
N LYS A 172 -12.03 4.79 -1.16
CA LYS A 172 -12.65 3.51 -0.75
C LYS A 172 -13.43 2.83 -1.86
N ASN A 173 -14.09 3.61 -2.72
CA ASN A 173 -14.93 3.08 -3.80
C ASN A 173 -14.18 2.90 -5.14
N ALA A 174 -12.87 3.15 -5.19
CA ALA A 174 -12.10 2.99 -6.42
C ALA A 174 -12.16 1.55 -6.94
N GLU A 175 -12.30 1.37 -8.27
CA GLU A 175 -12.14 0.06 -8.92
C GLU A 175 -10.64 -0.26 -9.00
N ALA A 176 -10.06 -0.67 -7.88
CA ALA A 176 -8.63 -0.88 -7.73
C ALA A 176 -8.11 -1.93 -8.74
N TYR A 177 -7.06 -1.62 -9.48
CA TYR A 177 -6.33 -2.53 -10.35
C TYR A 177 -4.99 -2.92 -9.73
N ILE A 178 -4.23 -1.93 -9.25
CA ILE A 178 -3.00 -2.12 -8.48
C ILE A 178 -3.13 -1.34 -7.18
N LEU A 179 -2.73 -1.94 -6.07
CA LEU A 179 -2.67 -1.30 -4.75
C LEU A 179 -1.22 -1.25 -4.29
N PHE A 180 -0.83 -0.11 -3.72
CA PHE A 180 0.50 0.12 -3.17
C PHE A 180 0.42 0.35 -1.67
N TYR A 181 1.14 -0.49 -0.97
CA TYR A 181 1.20 -0.57 0.48
C TYR A 181 2.63 -0.35 0.94
N GLU A 182 2.84 0.50 1.94
CA GLU A 182 4.15 0.70 2.57
C GLU A 182 4.18 0.05 3.95
N ARG A 183 5.28 -0.63 4.26
CA ARG A 183 5.45 -1.32 5.53
C ARG A 183 5.67 -0.31 6.64
N ILE A 184 4.90 -0.44 7.72
CA ILE A 184 4.98 0.45 8.88
C ILE A 184 5.45 -0.27 10.16
N ILE A 185 5.37 -1.61 10.22
CA ILE A 185 5.80 -2.44 11.37
C ILE A 185 6.45 -3.75 10.88
#